data_AF-A0A936MM34-F1
#
_entry.id   AF-A0A936MM34-F1
#
_cell.length_a   1.000
_cell.length_b   1.000
_cell.length_c   1.000
_cell.angle_alpha   90.00
_cell.angle_beta   90.00
_cell.angle_gamma   90.00
#
_symmetry.space_group_name_H-M   'P 1'
#
loop_
_entity.id
_entity.type
_entity.pdbx_description
1 polymer ?
#
loop_
_entity_poly.entity_id
_entity_poly.type
_entity_poly.pdbx_seq_one_letter_code
_entity_poly.pdbx_strand_id
1 'polypeptide(L)'
;MNTPPRQTLTKDSIVVLASTLGEDADPSEIVASNIMFVDMLFEEHLKREEVSQDALRSYHVDYFLVEYENGGFSQFVYNTRWDEAIIGYIREGLKAMGAKRYLKAFEKGAKLVEAVGKEKLEAYLDGGYFHDEDEEEVEEPVDWDAVNEAIDKAGDNEDIAELHAAWLRKHPQLYVMQSEDDMREEARRRGAALPDRAKRIAKALADEPRYLRFIRALCKEAGQELEGLTTIDPRHAFEGEQVRAYHFITDEGHHYMIEHDGRAIMIRGETKEEVCSIDAPEEVVMH
;
A
#
# COMPACT_ATOMS: atom_id res chain seq x y z
N MET A 1 29.17 18.35 27.38
CA MET A 1 27.99 17.73 26.77
C MET A 1 28.49 16.91 25.59
N ASN A 2 28.39 15.58 25.65
CA ASN A 2 28.74 14.73 24.52
C ASN A 2 27.64 14.89 23.47
N THR A 3 27.96 15.48 22.33
CA THR A 3 27.11 15.39 21.16
C THR A 3 27.03 13.90 20.79
N PRO A 4 25.84 13.29 20.71
CA PRO A 4 25.73 11.92 20.22
C PRO A 4 26.43 11.82 18.85
N PRO A 5 27.09 10.70 18.53
CA PRO A 5 27.73 10.53 17.23
C PRO A 5 26.66 10.79 16.15
N ARG A 6 26.99 11.62 15.16
CA ARG A 6 26.17 11.76 13.96
C ARG A 6 25.98 10.36 13.38
N GLN A 7 24.77 9.82 13.46
CA GLN A 7 24.42 8.60 12.75
C GLN A 7 24.74 8.81 11.27
N THR A 8 25.43 7.84 10.68
CA THR A 8 25.68 7.86 9.24
C THR A 8 24.47 7.24 8.57
N LEU A 9 23.90 7.93 7.58
CA LEU A 9 22.82 7.39 6.78
C LEU A 9 23.33 6.19 5.99
N THR A 10 22.68 5.04 6.16
CA THR A 10 23.00 3.79 5.45
C THR A 10 21.73 3.16 4.88
N LYS A 11 21.89 2.06 4.14
CA LYS A 11 20.74 1.27 3.67
C LYS A 11 19.91 0.70 4.82
N ASP A 12 20.51 0.50 5.99
CA ASP A 12 19.86 -0.09 7.17
C ASP A 12 19.18 0.98 8.04
N SER A 13 19.31 2.26 7.69
CA SER A 13 18.69 3.36 8.43
C SER A 13 17.16 3.36 8.28
N ILE A 14 16.48 3.57 9.39
CA ILE A 14 15.05 3.93 9.43
C ILE A 14 15.00 5.45 9.35
N VAL A 15 14.41 6.01 8.29
CA VAL A 15 14.43 7.45 8.08
C VAL A 15 13.08 8.04 8.47
N VAL A 16 13.10 9.09 9.28
CA VAL A 16 11.92 9.85 9.71
C VAL A 16 12.20 11.34 9.69
N LEU A 17 11.16 12.16 9.70
CA LEU A 17 11.27 13.61 9.75
C LEU A 17 11.49 14.10 11.19
N ALA A 18 12.25 15.19 11.32
CA ALA A 18 12.46 15.85 12.60
C ALA A 18 11.15 16.38 13.21
N SER A 19 10.18 16.79 12.37
CA SER A 19 8.89 17.31 12.80
C SER A 19 8.06 16.30 13.60
N THR A 20 8.21 15.00 13.33
CA THR A 20 7.42 13.94 13.97
C THR A 20 8.01 13.45 15.30
N LEU A 21 9.05 14.13 15.80
CA LEU A 21 9.73 13.81 17.06
C LEU A 21 9.42 14.80 18.19
N GLY A 22 8.51 15.75 17.96
CA GLY A 22 8.07 16.70 18.97
C GLY A 22 7.45 16.01 20.20
N GLU A 23 7.51 16.67 21.37
CA GLU A 23 6.93 16.15 22.61
C GLU A 23 5.41 15.95 22.51
N ASP A 24 4.73 16.78 21.70
CA ASP A 24 3.29 16.73 21.45
C ASP A 24 2.91 16.00 20.15
N ALA A 25 3.88 15.37 19.46
CA ALA A 25 3.62 14.69 18.19
C ALA A 25 2.82 13.40 18.42
N ASP A 26 1.78 13.19 17.60
CA ASP A 26 1.00 11.96 17.65
C ASP A 26 1.91 10.74 17.37
N PRO A 27 1.79 9.64 18.12
CA PRO A 27 2.58 8.43 17.88
C PRO A 27 2.54 7.92 16.43
N SER A 28 1.41 8.10 15.73
CA SER A 28 1.26 7.70 14.33
C SER A 28 2.13 8.53 13.37
N GLU A 29 2.51 9.77 13.71
CA GLU A 29 3.27 10.64 12.80
C GLU A 29 4.66 10.10 12.47
N ILE A 30 5.39 9.55 13.45
CA ILE A 30 6.72 8.97 13.20
C ILE A 30 6.60 7.67 12.37
N VAL A 31 5.51 6.94 12.53
CA VAL A 31 5.20 5.74 11.74
C VAL A 31 4.91 6.13 10.30
N ALA A 32 3.99 7.08 10.09
CA ALA A 32 3.68 7.66 8.79
C ALA A 32 4.92 8.24 8.09
N SER A 33 5.81 8.87 8.84
CA SER A 33 7.07 9.40 8.29
C SER A 33 8.02 8.31 7.79
N ASN A 34 8.13 7.18 8.50
CA ASN A 34 8.88 6.03 7.99
C ASN A 34 8.22 5.44 6.74
N ILE A 35 6.90 5.33 6.72
CA ILE A 35 6.13 4.77 5.59
C ILE A 35 6.37 5.61 4.34
N MET A 36 6.22 6.92 4.46
CA MET A 36 6.48 7.86 3.38
C MET A 36 7.88 7.68 2.77
N PHE A 37 8.92 7.51 3.61
CA PHE A 37 10.26 7.28 3.07
C PHE A 37 10.39 5.90 2.39
N VAL A 38 9.78 4.85 2.95
CA VAL A 38 9.79 3.51 2.33
C VAL A 38 9.06 3.54 0.97
N ASP A 39 7.92 4.21 0.87
CA ASP A 39 7.19 4.38 -0.38
C ASP A 39 8.03 5.12 -1.42
N MET A 40 8.70 6.22 -1.04
CA MET A 40 9.64 6.92 -1.93
C MET A 40 10.77 6.01 -2.44
N LEU A 41 11.23 5.02 -1.65
CA LEU A 41 12.21 4.05 -2.11
C LEU A 41 11.62 3.07 -3.14
N PHE A 42 10.37 2.64 -2.95
CA PHE A 42 9.68 1.77 -3.90
C PHE A 42 9.32 2.50 -5.21
N GLU A 43 8.93 3.76 -5.14
CA GLU A 43 8.77 4.65 -6.30
C GLU A 43 10.07 4.77 -7.10
N GLU A 44 11.22 4.74 -6.42
CA GLU A 44 12.56 4.72 -7.01
C GLU A 44 13.03 3.32 -7.46
N HIS A 45 12.12 2.35 -7.46
CA HIS A 45 12.31 0.96 -7.89
C HIS A 45 13.33 0.16 -7.07
N LEU A 46 13.56 0.53 -5.82
CA LEU A 46 14.26 -0.33 -4.88
C LEU A 46 13.40 -1.57 -4.60
N LYS A 47 14.06 -2.71 -4.36
CA LYS A 47 13.43 -3.94 -3.90
C LYS A 47 13.51 -4.05 -2.38
N ARG A 48 12.69 -4.93 -1.80
CA ARG A 48 12.63 -5.16 -0.35
C ARG A 48 14.02 -5.44 0.26
N GLU A 49 14.90 -6.14 -0.45
CA GLU A 49 16.25 -6.48 0.04
C GLU A 49 17.23 -5.29 0.05
N GLU A 50 16.86 -4.19 -0.61
CA GLU A 50 17.64 -2.95 -0.72
C GLU A 50 17.15 -1.87 0.26
N VAL A 51 16.04 -2.14 0.96
CA VAL A 51 15.45 -1.29 2.00
C VAL A 51 15.82 -1.83 3.38
N SER A 52 15.90 -0.94 4.38
CA SER A 52 16.12 -1.33 5.77
C SER A 52 15.06 -2.33 6.21
N GLN A 53 15.52 -3.47 6.75
CA GLN A 53 14.62 -4.52 7.23
C GLN A 53 13.77 -4.05 8.41
N ASP A 54 14.31 -3.18 9.27
CA ASP A 54 13.53 -2.60 10.36
C ASP A 54 12.53 -1.55 9.84
N ALA A 55 12.87 -0.78 8.81
CA ALA A 55 11.90 0.11 8.16
C ALA A 55 10.74 -0.67 7.53
N LEU A 56 11.01 -1.84 6.93
CA LEU A 56 9.98 -2.73 6.39
C LEU A 56 9.14 -3.40 7.47
N ARG A 57 9.73 -3.78 8.62
CA ARG A 57 8.97 -4.25 9.79
C ARG A 57 7.99 -3.18 10.26
N SER A 58 8.45 -1.94 10.40
CA SER A 58 7.59 -0.78 10.70
C SER A 58 6.46 -0.63 9.68
N TYR A 59 6.82 -0.58 8.41
CA TYR A 59 5.91 -0.40 7.28
C TYR A 59 4.81 -1.47 7.26
N HIS A 60 5.17 -2.75 7.37
CA HIS A 60 4.20 -3.82 7.25
C HIS A 60 3.35 -4.02 8.50
N VAL A 61 3.82 -3.65 9.71
CA VAL A 61 2.93 -3.60 10.89
C VAL A 61 1.84 -2.55 10.69
N ASP A 62 2.19 -1.36 10.22
CA ASP A 62 1.20 -0.32 9.92
C ASP A 62 0.25 -0.76 8.82
N TYR A 63 0.78 -1.31 7.72
CA TYR A 63 -0.04 -1.85 6.64
C TYR A 63 -1.04 -2.90 7.13
N PHE A 64 -0.64 -3.79 8.03
CA PHE A 64 -1.54 -4.75 8.67
C PHE A 64 -2.68 -4.05 9.44
N LEU A 65 -2.36 -3.01 10.22
CA LEU A 65 -3.37 -2.27 10.99
C LEU A 65 -4.34 -1.51 10.08
N VAL A 66 -3.84 -0.86 9.03
CA VAL A 66 -4.67 -0.14 8.05
C VAL A 66 -5.64 -1.09 7.33
N GLU A 67 -5.15 -2.24 6.85
CA GLU A 67 -6.03 -3.23 6.20
C GLU A 67 -7.04 -3.82 7.18
N TYR A 68 -6.62 -4.06 8.42
CA TYR A 68 -7.50 -4.52 9.49
C TYR A 68 -8.60 -3.50 9.83
N GLU A 69 -8.27 -2.21 9.92
CA GLU A 69 -9.24 -1.14 10.18
C GLU A 69 -10.22 -0.97 9.01
N ASN A 70 -9.76 -1.17 7.77
CA ASN A 70 -10.59 -1.02 6.58
C ASN A 70 -11.60 -2.16 6.39
N GLY A 71 -11.20 -3.41 6.67
CA GLY A 71 -12.04 -4.57 6.39
C GLY A 71 -11.69 -5.83 7.17
N GLY A 72 -11.04 -5.70 8.32
CA GLY A 72 -10.69 -6.80 9.21
C GLY A 72 -9.54 -7.67 8.68
N PHE A 73 -9.34 -8.81 9.34
CA PHE A 73 -8.25 -9.72 9.00
C PHE A 73 -8.41 -10.37 7.63
N SER A 74 -9.66 -10.54 7.15
CA SER A 74 -9.98 -11.05 5.82
C SER A 74 -9.44 -10.14 4.71
N GLN A 75 -9.65 -8.83 4.81
CA GLN A 75 -9.13 -7.88 3.82
C GLN A 75 -7.61 -7.89 3.80
N PHE A 76 -6.97 -7.95 4.98
CA PHE A 76 -5.52 -8.10 5.08
C PHE A 76 -5.00 -9.38 4.38
N VAL A 77 -5.64 -10.53 4.60
CA VAL A 77 -5.28 -11.80 3.95
C VAL A 77 -5.43 -11.67 2.43
N TYR A 78 -6.55 -11.10 1.98
CA TYR A 78 -6.85 -10.91 0.57
C TYR A 78 -5.83 -10.00 -0.13
N ASN A 79 -5.59 -8.81 0.42
CA ASN A 79 -4.72 -7.80 -0.19
C ASN A 79 -3.24 -8.20 -0.18
N THR A 80 -2.78 -8.92 0.85
CA THR A 80 -1.41 -9.45 0.88
C THR A 80 -1.22 -10.72 0.06
N ARG A 81 -2.32 -11.37 -0.34
CA ARG A 81 -2.34 -12.74 -0.88
C ARG A 81 -1.57 -13.73 -0.01
N TRP A 82 -1.53 -13.46 1.29
CA TRP A 82 -0.76 -14.23 2.27
C TRP A 82 0.75 -14.37 1.94
N ASP A 83 1.37 -13.33 1.38
CA ASP A 83 2.80 -13.29 1.04
C ASP A 83 3.70 -13.55 2.26
N GLU A 84 4.49 -14.62 2.23
CA GLU A 84 5.30 -15.07 3.37
C GLU A 84 6.26 -14.01 3.90
N ALA A 85 6.81 -13.16 3.02
CA ALA A 85 7.74 -12.11 3.43
C ALA A 85 7.01 -10.99 4.19
N ILE A 86 5.83 -10.55 3.72
CA ILE A 86 4.99 -9.59 4.44
C ILE A 86 4.62 -10.14 5.84
N ILE A 87 4.15 -11.39 5.90
CA ILE A 87 3.80 -12.04 7.18
C ILE A 87 5.03 -12.12 8.11
N GLY A 88 6.20 -12.42 7.56
CA GLY A 88 7.47 -12.40 8.28
C GLY A 88 7.80 -11.04 8.90
N TYR A 89 7.70 -9.96 8.12
CA TYR A 89 7.94 -8.61 8.62
C TYR A 89 6.97 -8.21 9.74
N ILE A 90 5.70 -8.59 9.65
CA ILE A 90 4.70 -8.29 10.68
C ILE A 90 5.03 -9.03 11.98
N ARG A 91 5.28 -10.35 11.90
CA ARG A 91 5.65 -11.17 13.06
C ARG A 91 6.87 -10.62 13.79
N GLU A 92 7.91 -10.28 13.03
CA GLU A 92 9.15 -9.74 13.58
C GLU A 92 8.97 -8.32 14.12
N GLY A 93 8.19 -7.48 13.43
CA GLY A 93 7.87 -6.11 13.84
C GLY A 93 7.09 -6.05 15.15
N LEU A 94 5.96 -6.77 15.24
CA LEU A 94 5.16 -6.87 16.46
C LEU A 94 5.99 -7.36 17.64
N LYS A 95 6.88 -8.34 17.40
CA LYS A 95 7.82 -8.84 18.42
C LYS A 95 8.83 -7.76 18.84
N ALA A 96 9.42 -7.03 17.90
CA ALA A 96 10.41 -6.00 18.16
C ALA A 96 9.83 -4.81 18.93
N MET A 97 8.58 -4.44 18.62
CA MET A 97 7.81 -3.40 19.32
C MET A 97 7.35 -3.83 20.71
N GLY A 98 7.39 -5.14 21.01
CA GLY A 98 6.92 -5.69 22.27
C GLY A 98 5.39 -5.80 22.38
N ALA A 99 4.68 -5.75 21.25
CA ALA A 99 3.23 -5.88 21.14
C ALA A 99 2.80 -7.35 21.27
N LYS A 100 2.83 -7.87 22.50
CA LYS A 100 2.71 -9.31 22.77
C LYS A 100 1.30 -9.83 22.55
N ARG A 101 0.27 -9.04 22.87
CA ARG A 101 -1.12 -9.44 22.65
C ARG A 101 -1.47 -9.37 21.18
N TYR A 102 -1.05 -8.32 20.47
CA TYR A 102 -1.20 -8.24 19.02
C TYR A 102 -0.50 -9.40 18.32
N LEU A 103 0.76 -9.69 18.66
CA LEU A 103 1.47 -10.84 18.10
C LEU A 103 0.72 -12.15 18.37
N LYS A 104 0.19 -12.34 19.59
CA LYS A 104 -0.57 -13.55 19.93
C LYS A 104 -1.88 -13.65 19.12
N ALA A 105 -2.59 -12.54 18.92
CA ALA A 105 -3.82 -12.49 18.15
C ALA A 105 -3.54 -12.76 16.66
N PHE A 106 -2.54 -12.09 16.09
CA PHE A 106 -2.05 -12.31 14.74
C PHE A 106 -1.67 -13.79 14.50
N GLU A 107 -0.91 -14.40 15.42
CA GLU A 107 -0.56 -15.83 15.33
C GLU A 107 -1.76 -16.77 15.46
N LYS A 108 -2.85 -16.36 16.12
CA LYS A 108 -4.10 -17.14 16.14
C LYS A 108 -4.76 -17.11 14.76
N GLY A 109 -4.88 -15.93 14.15
CA GLY A 109 -5.41 -15.77 12.79
C GLY A 109 -4.55 -16.49 11.76
N ALA A 110 -3.23 -16.32 11.81
CA ALA A 110 -2.29 -16.95 10.89
C ALA A 110 -2.39 -18.48 10.90
N LYS A 111 -2.53 -19.10 12.08
CA LYS A 111 -2.73 -20.56 12.18
C LYS A 111 -4.03 -21.04 11.54
N LEU A 112 -5.08 -20.22 11.58
CA LEU A 112 -6.34 -20.56 10.93
C LEU A 112 -6.15 -20.52 9.41
N VAL A 113 -5.58 -19.44 8.87
CA VAL A 113 -5.27 -19.32 7.44
C VAL A 113 -4.37 -20.46 6.95
N GLU A 114 -3.32 -20.79 7.70
CA GLU A 114 -2.41 -21.90 7.37
C GLU A 114 -3.11 -23.27 7.43
N ALA A 115 -4.14 -23.44 8.26
CA ALA A 115 -4.90 -24.69 8.40
C ALA A 115 -5.96 -24.90 7.31
N VAL A 116 -6.37 -23.83 6.62
CA VAL A 116 -7.33 -23.88 5.48
C VAL A 116 -6.82 -24.77 4.35
N GLY A 117 -5.51 -24.78 4.14
CA GLY A 117 -4.86 -25.43 3.02
C GLY A 117 -4.85 -24.56 1.76
N LYS A 118 -3.84 -24.79 0.93
CA LYS A 118 -3.51 -23.94 -0.22
C LYS A 118 -4.66 -23.78 -1.22
N GLU A 119 -5.33 -24.87 -1.59
CA GLU A 119 -6.39 -24.86 -2.61
C GLU A 119 -7.58 -23.96 -2.21
N LYS A 120 -8.01 -24.04 -0.95
CA LYS A 120 -9.11 -23.23 -0.43
C LYS A 120 -8.72 -21.76 -0.27
N LEU A 121 -7.48 -21.50 0.16
CA LEU A 121 -6.97 -20.14 0.24
C LEU A 121 -6.86 -19.52 -1.16
N GLU A 122 -6.36 -20.25 -2.16
CA GLU A 122 -6.31 -19.78 -3.55
C GLU A 122 -7.72 -19.51 -4.10
N ALA A 123 -8.69 -20.40 -3.85
CA ALA A 123 -10.07 -20.17 -4.26
C ALA A 123 -10.67 -18.88 -3.64
N TYR A 124 -10.39 -18.62 -2.37
CA TYR A 124 -10.78 -17.37 -1.70
C TYR A 124 -10.08 -16.14 -2.31
N LEU A 125 -8.77 -16.22 -2.56
CA LEU A 125 -8.01 -15.10 -3.11
C LEU A 125 -8.39 -14.79 -4.57
N ASP A 126 -8.84 -15.78 -5.32
CA ASP A 126 -9.29 -15.64 -6.71
C ASP A 126 -10.77 -15.24 -6.81
N GLY A 127 -11.58 -15.52 -5.79
CA GLY A 127 -12.92 -14.97 -5.63
C GLY A 127 -12.84 -13.48 -5.31
N GLY A 128 -13.50 -12.63 -6.11
CA GLY A 128 -13.44 -11.19 -5.86
C GLY A 128 -13.87 -10.83 -4.44
N TYR A 129 -13.04 -10.10 -3.69
CA TYR A 129 -13.34 -9.74 -2.29
C TYR A 129 -14.63 -8.93 -2.12
N PHE A 130 -14.96 -8.11 -3.12
CA PHE A 130 -16.21 -7.36 -3.18
C PHE A 130 -17.20 -8.14 -4.03
N HIS A 131 -18.08 -8.90 -3.37
CA HIS A 131 -19.15 -9.63 -4.04
C HIS A 131 -20.31 -8.70 -4.42
N ASP A 132 -20.88 -8.97 -5.59
CA ASP A 132 -22.15 -8.42 -6.01
C ASP A 132 -23.31 -9.08 -5.22
N GLU A 133 -24.40 -8.36 -4.94
CA GLU A 133 -25.60 -8.92 -4.24
C GLU A 133 -26.19 -10.17 -4.93
N ASP A 134 -25.86 -10.39 -6.21
CA ASP A 134 -26.33 -11.49 -7.05
C ASP A 134 -25.29 -12.62 -7.23
N GLU A 135 -24.08 -12.50 -6.65
CA GLU A 135 -23.07 -13.56 -6.67
C GLU A 135 -23.28 -14.57 -5.53
N GLU A 136 -23.00 -15.85 -5.80
CA GLU A 136 -23.03 -16.88 -4.75
C GLU A 136 -21.99 -16.51 -3.66
N GLU A 137 -22.46 -16.37 -2.42
CA GLU A 137 -21.62 -16.12 -1.24
C GLU A 137 -20.53 -17.19 -1.18
N VAL A 138 -19.27 -16.79 -1.41
CA VAL A 138 -18.15 -17.71 -1.35
C VAL A 138 -17.98 -18.13 0.11
N GLU A 139 -17.91 -19.45 0.35
CA GLU A 139 -17.69 -19.98 1.70
C GLU A 139 -16.39 -19.41 2.27
N GLU A 140 -16.51 -18.60 3.33
CA GLU A 140 -15.37 -18.00 3.98
C GLU A 140 -14.43 -19.09 4.53
N PRO A 141 -13.14 -19.06 4.19
CA PRO A 141 -12.24 -20.15 4.52
C PRO A 141 -11.90 -20.20 6.02
N VAL A 142 -12.08 -19.08 6.73
CA VAL A 142 -11.74 -18.88 8.13
C VAL A 142 -12.91 -18.21 8.84
N ASP A 143 -13.10 -18.53 10.12
CA ASP A 143 -13.94 -17.76 11.04
C ASP A 143 -13.27 -16.40 11.33
N TRP A 144 -13.47 -15.44 10.42
CA TRP A 144 -12.86 -14.10 10.50
C TRP A 144 -13.33 -13.32 11.72
N ASP A 145 -14.58 -13.48 12.15
CA ASP A 145 -15.13 -12.84 13.34
C ASP A 145 -14.34 -13.24 14.59
N ALA A 146 -14.03 -14.52 14.77
CA ALA A 146 -13.24 -14.98 15.91
C ALA A 146 -11.76 -14.54 15.87
N VAL A 147 -11.25 -14.14 14.70
CA VAL A 147 -9.93 -13.53 14.53
C VAL A 147 -9.98 -12.05 14.87
N ASN A 148 -10.96 -11.32 14.32
CA ASN A 148 -11.19 -9.91 14.58
C ASN A 148 -11.42 -9.66 16.08
N GLU A 149 -12.29 -10.43 16.74
CA GLU A 149 -12.50 -10.34 18.20
C GLU A 149 -11.19 -10.50 19.00
N ALA A 150 -10.28 -11.36 18.53
CA ALA A 150 -9.01 -11.58 19.20
C ALA A 150 -8.04 -10.38 19.03
N ILE A 151 -8.08 -9.71 17.88
CA ILE A 151 -7.29 -8.52 17.57
C ILE A 151 -7.85 -7.30 18.30
N ASP A 152 -9.16 -7.07 18.26
CA ASP A 152 -9.83 -6.00 19.01
C ASP A 152 -9.50 -6.08 20.51
N LYS A 153 -9.59 -7.29 21.08
CA LYS A 153 -9.22 -7.53 22.48
C LYS A 153 -7.74 -7.28 22.76
N ALA A 154 -6.86 -7.45 21.78
CA ALA A 154 -5.47 -7.03 21.92
C ALA A 154 -5.37 -5.50 22.01
N GLY A 155 -6.06 -4.78 21.11
CA GLY A 155 -6.13 -3.32 21.08
C GLY A 155 -6.70 -2.69 22.35
N ASP A 156 -7.71 -3.30 22.97
CA ASP A 156 -8.25 -2.87 24.27
C ASP A 156 -7.21 -2.83 25.41
N ASN A 157 -6.08 -3.52 25.23
CA ASN A 157 -5.10 -3.76 26.29
C ASN A 157 -3.65 -3.40 25.92
N GLU A 158 -3.39 -3.11 24.66
CA GLU A 158 -2.09 -2.70 24.13
C GLU A 158 -2.31 -1.54 23.18
N ASP A 159 -1.70 -0.39 23.48
CA ASP A 159 -1.66 0.72 22.55
C ASP A 159 -0.55 0.47 21.53
N ILE A 160 -0.93 -0.05 20.37
CA ILE A 160 0.03 -0.42 19.32
C ILE A 160 0.73 0.81 18.74
N ALA A 161 0.03 1.94 18.62
CA ALA A 161 0.60 3.18 18.10
C ALA A 161 1.73 3.68 19.01
N GLU A 162 1.50 3.68 20.33
CA GLU A 162 2.53 4.04 21.31
C GLU A 162 3.72 3.07 21.33
N LEU A 163 3.46 1.75 21.26
CA LEU A 163 4.52 0.74 21.21
C LEU A 163 5.39 0.87 19.95
N HIS A 164 4.75 1.09 18.80
CA HIS A 164 5.40 1.25 17.52
C HIS A 164 6.26 2.52 17.49
N ALA A 165 5.68 3.66 17.88
CA ALA A 165 6.40 4.93 17.98
C ALA A 165 7.57 4.84 18.97
N ALA A 166 7.37 4.24 20.15
CA ALA A 166 8.42 4.06 21.14
C ALA A 166 9.58 3.18 20.64
N TRP A 167 9.28 2.16 19.84
CA TRP A 167 10.30 1.31 19.22
C TRP A 167 11.11 2.09 18.17
N LEU A 168 10.45 2.83 17.28
CA LEU A 168 11.11 3.69 16.29
C LEU A 168 12.01 4.74 16.94
N ARG A 169 11.49 5.49 17.91
CA ARG A 169 12.22 6.57 18.63
C ARG A 169 13.50 6.06 19.31
N LYS A 170 13.52 4.80 19.74
CA LYS A 170 14.67 4.18 20.42
C LYS A 170 15.56 3.38 19.48
N HIS A 171 15.22 3.29 18.20
CA HIS A 171 15.89 2.39 17.27
C HIS A 171 17.34 2.86 17.00
N PRO A 172 18.36 1.98 17.12
CA PRO A 172 19.77 2.37 16.95
C PRO A 172 20.13 2.75 15.51
N GLN A 173 19.27 2.46 14.54
CA GLN A 173 19.41 2.85 13.13
C GLN A 173 18.48 4.01 12.73
N LEU A 174 17.75 4.63 13.67
CA LEU A 174 16.91 5.78 13.37
C LEU A 174 17.77 6.92 12.81
N TYR A 175 17.40 7.49 11.67
CA TYR A 175 18.06 8.62 11.05
C TYR A 175 17.03 9.72 10.81
N VAL A 176 17.31 10.92 11.32
CA VAL A 176 16.37 12.04 11.29
C VAL A 176 16.72 12.99 10.14
N MET A 177 15.79 13.20 9.22
CA MET A 177 15.88 14.19 8.15
C MET A 177 15.10 15.46 8.52
N GLN A 178 15.50 16.60 7.95
CA GLN A 178 14.91 17.89 8.29
C GLN A 178 13.67 18.19 7.47
N SER A 179 13.62 17.71 6.22
CA SER A 179 12.53 17.99 5.29
C SER A 179 12.18 16.78 4.44
N GLU A 180 10.97 16.81 3.88
CA GLU A 180 10.53 15.83 2.86
C GLU A 180 11.34 15.94 1.57
N ASP A 181 11.85 17.14 1.24
CA ASP A 181 12.72 17.32 0.08
C ASP A 181 14.03 16.56 0.26
N ASP A 182 14.64 16.60 1.45
CA ASP A 182 15.84 15.80 1.76
C ASP A 182 15.55 14.28 1.62
N MET A 183 14.38 13.82 2.07
CA MET A 183 13.95 12.42 1.92
C MET A 183 13.84 12.03 0.45
N ARG A 184 13.18 12.88 -0.35
CA ARG A 184 12.98 12.64 -1.79
C ARG A 184 14.30 12.66 -2.55
N GLU A 185 15.22 13.57 -2.22
CA GLU A 185 16.56 13.61 -2.79
C GLU A 185 17.37 12.36 -2.45
N GLU A 186 17.30 11.88 -1.20
CA GLU A 186 17.96 10.65 -0.80
C GLU A 186 17.38 9.43 -1.52
N ALA A 187 16.06 9.31 -1.62
CA ALA A 187 15.42 8.21 -2.34
C ALA A 187 15.87 8.19 -3.80
N ARG A 188 15.82 9.35 -4.49
CA ARG A 188 16.33 9.52 -5.87
C ARG A 188 17.80 9.14 -6.00
N ARG A 189 18.64 9.55 -5.04
CA ARG A 189 20.07 9.22 -5.02
C ARG A 189 20.29 7.71 -4.91
N ARG A 190 19.52 7.00 -4.07
CA ARG A 190 19.57 5.53 -3.94
C ARG A 190 19.07 4.85 -5.21
N GLY A 191 17.95 5.31 -5.77
CA GLY A 191 17.41 4.83 -7.03
C GLY A 191 18.42 4.97 -8.16
N ALA A 192 19.01 6.16 -8.35
CA ALA A 192 20.03 6.43 -9.37
C ALA A 192 21.30 5.58 -9.23
N ALA A 193 21.61 5.09 -8.03
CA ALA A 193 22.73 4.19 -7.79
C ALA A 193 22.44 2.72 -8.15
N LEU A 194 21.18 2.36 -8.44
CA LEU A 194 20.81 1.00 -8.83
C LEU A 194 21.39 0.67 -10.23
N PRO A 195 22.23 -0.36 -10.37
CA PRO A 195 22.88 -0.68 -11.64
C PRO A 195 21.89 -1.16 -12.73
N ASP A 196 20.72 -1.65 -12.32
CA ASP A 196 19.67 -2.16 -13.19
C ASP A 196 18.39 -1.30 -13.19
N ARG A 197 18.44 -0.05 -12.67
CA ARG A 197 17.27 0.85 -12.57
C ARG A 197 16.49 0.95 -13.87
N ALA A 198 17.18 1.19 -14.99
CA ALA A 198 16.54 1.33 -16.30
C ALA A 198 15.76 0.06 -16.72
N LYS A 199 16.27 -1.13 -16.38
CA LYS A 199 15.58 -2.40 -16.64
C LYS A 199 14.36 -2.56 -15.75
N ARG A 200 14.45 -2.13 -14.49
CA ARG A 200 13.32 -2.17 -13.55
C ARG A 200 12.19 -1.24 -13.99
N ILE A 201 12.52 -0.02 -14.40
CA ILE A 201 11.56 0.93 -14.99
C ILE A 201 10.89 0.33 -16.22
N ALA A 202 11.68 -0.20 -17.16
CA ALA A 202 11.14 -0.81 -18.37
C ALA A 202 10.22 -2.00 -18.06
N LYS A 203 10.57 -2.82 -17.06
CA LYS A 203 9.70 -3.91 -16.61
C LYS A 203 8.42 -3.40 -15.95
N ALA A 204 8.51 -2.41 -15.07
CA ALA A 204 7.34 -1.82 -14.41
C ALA A 204 6.37 -1.20 -15.43
N LEU A 205 6.89 -0.54 -16.47
CA LEU A 205 6.09 -0.01 -17.58
C LEU A 205 5.46 -1.12 -18.44
N ALA A 206 6.17 -2.23 -18.64
CA ALA A 206 5.64 -3.38 -19.39
C ALA A 206 4.55 -4.14 -18.64
N ASP A 207 4.69 -4.23 -17.31
CA ASP A 207 3.74 -4.88 -16.41
C ASP A 207 2.63 -3.91 -15.93
N GLU A 208 2.66 -2.64 -16.36
CA GLU A 208 1.68 -1.62 -15.93
C GLU A 208 0.26 -2.06 -16.33
N PRO A 209 -0.70 -2.06 -15.39
CA PRO A 209 -2.08 -2.41 -15.68
C PRO A 209 -2.66 -1.61 -16.85
N ARG A 210 -3.49 -2.26 -17.66
CA ARG A 210 -4.09 -1.66 -18.86
C ARG A 210 -4.73 -0.30 -18.61
N TYR A 211 -5.54 -0.18 -17.55
CA TYR A 211 -6.21 1.07 -17.19
C TYR A 211 -5.24 2.20 -16.88
N LEU A 212 -4.10 1.90 -16.23
CA LEU A 212 -3.06 2.89 -15.93
C LEU A 212 -2.37 3.42 -17.17
N ARG A 213 -2.08 2.53 -18.13
CA ARG A 213 -1.51 2.92 -19.43
C ARG A 213 -2.42 3.91 -20.15
N PHE A 214 -3.74 3.68 -20.10
CA PHE A 214 -4.71 4.60 -20.69
C PHE A 214 -4.84 5.92 -19.93
N ILE A 215 -4.91 5.91 -18.60
CA ILE A 215 -4.94 7.14 -17.81
C ILE A 215 -3.72 8.02 -18.14
N ARG A 216 -2.51 7.45 -18.18
CA ARG A 216 -1.30 8.21 -18.55
C ARG A 216 -1.36 8.76 -19.97
N ALA A 217 -1.86 7.96 -20.92
CA ALA A 217 -2.01 8.41 -22.30
C ALA A 217 -3.05 9.54 -22.43
N LEU A 218 -4.16 9.47 -21.70
CA LEU A 218 -5.19 10.50 -21.63
C LEU A 218 -4.67 11.78 -20.98
N CYS A 219 -3.99 11.70 -19.83
CA CYS A 219 -3.35 12.86 -19.20
C CYS A 219 -2.37 13.55 -20.17
N LYS A 220 -1.57 12.75 -20.90
CA LYS A 220 -0.65 13.28 -21.91
C LYS A 220 -1.39 13.97 -23.07
N GLU A 221 -2.47 13.39 -23.57
CA GLU A 221 -3.30 13.98 -24.63
C GLU A 221 -3.97 15.28 -24.15
N ALA A 222 -4.41 15.32 -22.89
CA ALA A 222 -5.01 16.49 -22.25
C ALA A 222 -3.98 17.56 -21.84
N GLY A 223 -2.68 17.25 -21.87
CA GLY A 223 -1.61 18.13 -21.39
C GLY A 223 -1.59 18.34 -19.88
N GLN A 224 -2.06 17.34 -19.11
CA GLN A 224 -2.18 17.36 -17.65
C GLN A 224 -1.16 16.41 -17.01
N GLU A 225 -0.74 16.73 -15.78
CA GLU A 225 0.13 15.87 -14.97
C GLU A 225 -0.71 14.99 -14.04
N LEU A 226 -0.50 13.67 -14.10
CA LEU A 226 -1.15 12.72 -13.20
C LEU A 226 -0.52 12.81 -11.80
N GLU A 227 -1.31 13.19 -10.80
CA GLU A 227 -0.87 13.28 -9.40
C GLU A 227 -1.11 11.97 -8.64
N GLY A 228 -2.19 11.24 -8.94
CA GLY A 228 -2.45 9.95 -8.30
C GLY A 228 -3.79 9.31 -8.66
N LEU A 229 -3.95 8.02 -8.36
CA LEU A 229 -5.24 7.33 -8.41
C LEU A 229 -5.93 7.43 -7.05
N THR A 230 -7.26 7.49 -7.04
CA THR A 230 -8.02 7.61 -5.79
C THR A 230 -8.88 6.39 -5.50
N THR A 231 -9.66 5.93 -6.48
CA THR A 231 -10.55 4.78 -6.28
C THR A 231 -10.97 4.15 -7.61
N ILE A 232 -11.52 2.94 -7.54
CA ILE A 232 -12.15 2.26 -8.66
C ILE A 232 -13.62 2.08 -8.31
N ASP A 233 -14.50 2.65 -9.12
CA ASP A 233 -15.94 2.41 -9.08
C ASP A 233 -16.26 1.26 -10.04
N PRO A 234 -16.52 0.04 -9.55
CA PRO A 234 -16.74 -1.12 -10.41
C PRO A 234 -18.07 -1.05 -11.18
N ARG A 235 -19.01 -0.19 -10.77
CA ARG A 235 -20.40 -0.16 -11.25
C ARG A 235 -20.85 1.26 -11.61
N HIS A 236 -19.98 1.99 -12.29
CA HIS A 236 -20.27 3.34 -12.76
C HIS A 236 -21.35 3.31 -13.84
N ALA A 237 -22.44 4.05 -13.65
CA ALA A 237 -23.48 4.16 -14.67
C ALA A 237 -23.04 5.13 -15.79
N PHE A 238 -22.90 4.63 -17.01
CA PHE A 238 -22.58 5.43 -18.20
C PHE A 238 -23.47 5.01 -19.37
N GLU A 239 -24.18 5.96 -19.98
CA GLU A 239 -25.10 5.74 -21.11
C GLU A 239 -26.13 4.59 -20.95
N GLY A 240 -26.50 4.28 -19.70
CA GLY A 240 -27.46 3.22 -19.37
C GLY A 240 -26.82 1.84 -19.15
N GLU A 241 -25.49 1.73 -19.27
CA GLU A 241 -24.70 0.55 -18.96
C GLU A 241 -23.92 0.73 -17.66
N GLN A 242 -23.54 -0.38 -17.01
CA GLN A 242 -22.60 -0.36 -15.91
C GLN A 242 -21.19 -0.60 -16.46
N VAL A 243 -20.31 0.36 -16.26
CA VAL A 243 -18.90 0.29 -16.64
C VAL A 243 -18.02 0.48 -15.42
N ARG A 244 -16.76 0.04 -15.50
CA ARG A 244 -15.78 0.31 -14.46
C ARG A 244 -15.17 1.70 -14.66
N ALA A 245 -15.25 2.57 -13.66
CA ALA A 245 -14.61 3.88 -13.66
C ALA A 245 -13.38 3.89 -12.75
N TYR A 246 -12.27 4.40 -13.28
CA TYR A 246 -11.02 4.58 -12.55
C TYR A 246 -10.85 6.06 -12.22
N HIS A 247 -10.93 6.42 -10.95
CA HIS A 247 -10.83 7.79 -10.49
C HIS A 247 -9.37 8.18 -10.20
N PHE A 248 -9.00 9.39 -10.61
CA PHE A 248 -7.64 9.92 -10.45
C PHE A 248 -7.64 11.45 -10.32
N ILE A 249 -6.53 11.99 -9.80
CA ILE A 249 -6.28 13.42 -9.63
C ILE A 249 -5.16 13.82 -10.59
N THR A 250 -5.34 14.99 -11.20
CA THR A 250 -4.33 15.69 -11.98
C THR A 250 -4.09 17.08 -11.37
N ASP A 251 -3.11 17.80 -11.90
CA ASP A 251 -2.92 19.23 -11.65
C ASP A 251 -4.15 20.10 -11.98
N GLU A 252 -5.07 19.59 -12.80
CA GLU A 252 -6.38 20.20 -13.13
C GLU A 252 -7.58 19.64 -12.31
N GLY A 253 -7.32 18.93 -11.22
CA GLY A 253 -8.32 18.42 -10.29
C GLY A 253 -8.78 16.97 -10.56
N HIS A 254 -9.98 16.64 -10.07
CA HIS A 254 -10.51 15.27 -10.10
C HIS A 254 -11.07 14.87 -11.47
N HIS A 255 -10.68 13.67 -11.90
CA HIS A 255 -11.10 13.04 -13.14
C HIS A 255 -11.45 11.57 -12.90
N TYR A 256 -12.13 10.98 -13.87
CA TYR A 256 -12.27 9.53 -13.98
C TYR A 256 -12.17 9.08 -15.42
N MET A 257 -11.71 7.85 -15.61
CA MET A 257 -11.62 7.21 -16.91
C MET A 257 -12.55 6.00 -16.96
N ILE A 258 -13.25 5.85 -18.08
CA ILE A 258 -14.02 4.65 -18.42
C ILE A 258 -13.51 4.08 -19.74
N GLU A 259 -13.61 2.76 -19.90
CA GLU A 259 -13.50 2.10 -21.20
C GLU A 259 -14.92 1.82 -21.72
N HIS A 260 -15.28 2.38 -22.88
CA HIS A 260 -16.58 2.21 -23.52
C HIS A 260 -16.43 2.25 -25.04
N ASP A 261 -17.10 1.35 -25.76
CA ASP A 261 -17.06 1.25 -27.23
C ASP A 261 -15.64 1.27 -27.85
N GLY A 262 -14.71 0.53 -27.23
CA GLY A 262 -13.33 0.43 -27.72
C GLY A 262 -12.52 1.71 -27.56
N ARG A 263 -12.95 2.63 -26.69
CA ARG A 263 -12.28 3.89 -26.36
C ARG A 263 -12.09 4.01 -24.86
N ALA A 264 -10.96 4.59 -24.46
CA ALA A 264 -10.78 5.07 -23.10
C ALA A 264 -11.12 6.56 -23.09
N ILE A 265 -12.01 6.98 -22.20
CA ILE A 265 -12.59 8.32 -22.16
C ILE A 265 -12.25 8.95 -20.81
N MET A 266 -11.58 10.10 -20.84
CA MET A 266 -11.30 10.90 -19.65
C MET A 266 -12.44 11.90 -19.42
N ILE A 267 -13.01 11.89 -18.23
CA ILE A 267 -14.17 12.71 -17.87
C ILE A 267 -13.85 13.51 -16.61
N ARG A 268 -14.22 14.79 -16.59
CA ARG A 268 -14.06 15.64 -15.41
C ARG A 268 -15.01 15.18 -14.30
N GLY A 269 -14.46 14.96 -13.11
CA GLY A 269 -15.20 14.39 -11.98
C GLY A 269 -16.40 15.22 -11.54
N GLU A 270 -16.24 16.55 -11.53
CA GLU A 270 -17.26 17.50 -11.10
C GLU A 270 -18.33 17.76 -12.16
N THR A 271 -17.94 18.05 -13.40
CA THR A 271 -18.87 18.49 -14.46
C THR A 271 -19.42 17.34 -15.30
N LYS A 272 -18.79 16.15 -15.22
CA LYS A 272 -19.10 14.99 -16.06
C LYS A 272 -18.88 15.23 -17.56
N GLU A 273 -18.11 16.27 -17.91
CA GLU A 273 -17.76 16.58 -19.30
C GLU A 273 -16.56 15.74 -19.74
N GLU A 274 -16.62 15.21 -20.96
CA GLU A 274 -15.48 14.57 -21.61
C GLU A 274 -14.36 15.60 -21.84
N VAL A 275 -13.15 15.24 -21.40
CA VAL A 275 -11.92 16.04 -21.60
C VAL A 275 -11.23 15.62 -22.89
N CYS A 276 -10.96 14.33 -23.02
CA CYS A 276 -10.37 13.72 -24.21
C CYS A 276 -10.61 12.20 -24.20
N SER A 277 -10.24 11.55 -25.29
CA SER A 277 -10.45 10.13 -25.46
C SER A 277 -9.45 9.54 -26.46
N ILE A 278 -9.07 8.28 -26.24
CA ILE A 278 -8.09 7.55 -27.04
C ILE A 278 -8.65 6.19 -27.44
N ASP A 279 -8.09 5.60 -28.49
CA ASP A 279 -8.44 4.24 -28.89
C ASP A 279 -7.97 3.23 -27.83
N ALA A 280 -8.89 2.37 -27.41
CA ALA A 280 -8.69 1.32 -26.43
C ALA A 280 -9.32 0.01 -26.93
N PRO A 281 -8.84 -0.57 -28.04
CA PRO A 281 -9.38 -1.81 -28.57
C PRO A 281 -9.30 -2.92 -27.51
N GLU A 282 -10.29 -3.80 -27.48
CA GLU A 282 -10.30 -4.97 -26.58
C GLU A 282 -9.00 -5.77 -26.75
N GLU A 283 -8.41 -6.18 -25.63
CA GLU A 283 -7.28 -7.11 -25.69
C GLU A 283 -7.78 -8.47 -26.18
N VAL A 284 -7.28 -8.92 -27.34
CA VAL A 284 -7.50 -10.29 -27.80
C VAL A 284 -6.79 -11.22 -26.82
N VAL A 285 -7.54 -11.79 -25.88
CA VAL A 285 -7.04 -12.82 -24.96
C VAL A 285 -6.71 -14.05 -25.80
N MET A 286 -5.43 -14.23 -26.15
CA MET A 286 -4.95 -15.50 -26.69
C MET A 286 -4.82 -16.46 -25.51
N HIS A 287 -5.78 -17.39 -25.40
CA HIS A 287 -5.71 -18.54 -24.50
C HIS A 287 -4.55 -19.47 -24.84
#